data_AF-E1YKH1-F1
#
_entry.id   AF-E1YKH1-F1
#
_cell.length_a   1.000
_cell.length_b   1.000
_cell.length_c   1.000
_cell.angle_alpha   90.00
_cell.angle_beta   90.00
_cell.angle_gamma   90.00
#
_symmetry.space_group_name_H-M   'P 1'
#
loop_
_entity.id
_entity.type
_entity.pdbx_description
1 polymer ?
#
loop_
_entity_poly.entity_id
_entity_poly.type
_entity_poly.pdbx_seq_one_letter_code
_entity_poly.pdbx_strand_id
1 'polypeptide(L)'
;MNRQVNFNFIEEKLTQLAFRIEVRGGLNILDLNLHSENFYQHLLNLLFDWDLKNLNTEQKNSAGVDLVDATNKIIAQVSATATKQKIESALSKDLSNYNGYTFKFISICKNASNLRTKTFCNPHHLVFSPSTDILDIISLLKCISDMEIDRQRRVYKFLKKELKNEPNPERIESNLTTIIKILSKEDWNRGGMGFETVPYDPEIKISYNQLEAAKVLIDDYKIHYHRIDKIYSDFDKQGVNKSISILNGIRTEYLALGAIVSPDQCFFSYY
;
A
#
# COMPACT_ATOMS: atom_id res chain seq x y z
N MET A 1 -17.85 -0.81 12.72
CA MET A 1 -17.55 -2.17 13.22
C MET A 1 -16.12 -2.56 12.83
N ASN A 2 -15.27 -3.04 13.76
CA ASN A 2 -13.86 -3.32 13.47
C ASN A 2 -13.64 -4.36 12.34
N ARG A 3 -14.54 -5.35 12.22
CA ARG A 3 -14.53 -6.34 11.12
C ARG A 3 -14.62 -5.68 9.74
N GLN A 4 -15.50 -4.69 9.60
CA GLN A 4 -15.68 -3.95 8.34
C GLN A 4 -14.46 -3.10 8.01
N VAL A 5 -13.85 -2.44 9.01
CA VAL A 5 -12.62 -1.65 8.81
C VAL A 5 -11.47 -2.54 8.33
N ASN A 6 -11.28 -3.70 8.97
CA ASN A 6 -10.25 -4.66 8.58
C ASN A 6 -10.51 -5.19 7.17
N PHE A 7 -11.74 -5.62 6.88
CA PHE A 7 -12.11 -6.18 5.59
C PHE A 7 -11.90 -5.17 4.45
N ASN A 8 -12.44 -3.95 4.58
CA ASN A 8 -12.33 -2.93 3.55
C ASN A 8 -10.86 -2.61 3.22
N PHE A 9 -10.00 -2.52 4.24
CA PHE A 9 -8.58 -2.29 4.00
C PHE A 9 -7.92 -3.47 3.27
N ILE A 10 -8.23 -4.70 3.66
CA ILE A 10 -7.65 -5.90 3.03
C ILE A 10 -8.13 -6.03 1.58
N GLU A 11 -9.42 -5.82 1.36
CA GLU A 11 -10.06 -5.85 0.04
C GLU A 11 -9.44 -4.80 -0.89
N GLU A 12 -9.36 -3.55 -0.45
CA GLU A 12 -8.71 -2.47 -1.20
C GLU A 12 -7.26 -2.82 -1.57
N LYS A 13 -6.46 -3.33 -0.61
CA LYS A 13 -5.04 -3.60 -0.85
C LYS A 13 -4.79 -4.79 -1.76
N LEU A 14 -5.54 -5.88 -1.62
CA LEU A 14 -5.39 -7.04 -2.50
C LEU A 14 -5.86 -6.73 -3.93
N THR A 15 -6.95 -5.99 -4.09
CA THR A 15 -7.45 -5.59 -5.42
C THR A 15 -6.51 -4.59 -6.10
N GLN A 16 -5.98 -3.60 -5.38
CA GLN A 16 -4.95 -2.68 -5.89
C GLN A 16 -3.70 -3.43 -6.35
N LEU A 17 -3.20 -4.39 -5.55
CA LEU A 17 -2.03 -5.19 -5.92
C LEU A 17 -2.29 -6.02 -7.18
N ALA A 18 -3.43 -6.72 -7.24
CA ALA A 18 -3.84 -7.52 -8.39
C ALA A 18 -3.92 -6.69 -9.68
N PHE A 19 -4.52 -5.50 -9.61
CA PHE A 19 -4.60 -4.57 -10.73
C PHE A 19 -3.23 -4.06 -11.18
N ARG A 20 -2.34 -3.72 -10.24
CA ARG A 20 -0.96 -3.30 -10.58
C ARG A 20 -0.16 -4.40 -11.26
N ILE A 21 -0.30 -5.64 -10.79
CA ILE A 21 0.30 -6.82 -11.41
C ILE A 21 -0.23 -6.98 -12.85
N GLU A 22 -1.54 -6.83 -13.05
CA GLU A 22 -2.17 -6.91 -14.37
C GLU A 22 -1.59 -5.90 -15.36
N VAL A 23 -1.62 -4.62 -14.98
CA VAL A 23 -1.18 -3.51 -15.84
C VAL A 23 0.30 -3.65 -16.16
N ARG A 24 1.14 -3.91 -15.15
CA ARG A 24 2.59 -4.06 -15.35
C ARG A 24 2.95 -5.29 -16.16
N GLY A 25 2.22 -6.39 -15.97
CA GLY A 25 2.35 -7.58 -16.81
C GLY A 25 2.05 -7.28 -18.28
N GLY A 26 1.01 -6.49 -18.56
CA GLY A 26 0.70 -6.00 -19.91
C GLY A 26 1.78 -5.09 -20.51
N LEU A 27 2.56 -4.41 -19.66
CA LEU A 27 3.70 -3.58 -20.06
C LEU A 27 5.03 -4.36 -20.10
N ASN A 28 5.01 -5.69 -19.94
CA ASN A 28 6.20 -6.55 -19.82
C ASN A 28 7.14 -6.21 -18.65
N ILE A 29 6.63 -5.58 -17.58
CA ILE A 29 7.37 -5.26 -16.36
C ILE A 29 7.06 -6.32 -15.30
N LEU A 30 7.94 -7.32 -15.16
CA LEU A 30 7.66 -8.54 -14.39
C LEU A 30 8.25 -8.57 -12.96
N ASP A 31 8.92 -7.50 -12.52
CA ASP A 31 9.59 -7.44 -11.21
C ASP A 31 8.64 -7.76 -10.04
N LEU A 32 7.39 -7.29 -10.12
CA LEU A 32 6.38 -7.54 -9.09
C LEU A 32 5.94 -9.00 -9.03
N ASN A 33 6.04 -9.76 -10.13
CA ASN A 33 5.64 -11.16 -10.14
C ASN A 33 6.60 -12.02 -9.32
N LEU A 34 7.89 -11.70 -9.34
CA LEU A 34 8.89 -12.41 -8.52
C LEU A 34 8.70 -12.10 -7.03
N HIS A 35 8.40 -10.85 -6.69
CA HIS A 35 8.14 -10.46 -5.30
C HIS A 35 6.78 -10.94 -4.78
N SER A 36 5.81 -11.20 -5.67
CA SER A 36 4.47 -11.61 -5.26
C SER A 36 4.45 -13.04 -4.72
N GLU A 37 5.32 -13.94 -5.16
CA GLU A 37 5.39 -15.32 -4.64
C GLU A 37 5.57 -15.35 -3.12
N ASN A 38 6.58 -14.65 -2.59
CA ASN A 38 6.84 -14.61 -1.15
C ASN A 38 5.70 -13.93 -0.37
N PHE A 39 5.11 -12.87 -0.96
CA PHE A 39 3.94 -12.23 -0.37
C PHE A 39 2.76 -13.20 -0.27
N TYR A 40 2.42 -13.90 -1.36
CA TYR A 40 1.32 -14.85 -1.38
C TYR A 40 1.62 -16.10 -0.55
N GLN A 41 2.87 -16.55 -0.46
CA GLN A 41 3.28 -17.60 0.47
C GLN A 41 2.90 -17.25 1.91
N HIS A 42 3.35 -16.09 2.41
CA HIS A 42 3.05 -15.65 3.77
C HIS A 42 1.55 -15.38 3.96
N LEU A 43 0.87 -14.81 2.96
CA LEU A 43 -0.57 -14.59 3.01
C LEU A 43 -1.34 -15.92 3.14
N LEU A 44 -1.05 -16.90 2.29
CA LEU A 44 -1.73 -18.20 2.28
C LEU A 44 -1.50 -18.96 3.58
N ASN A 45 -0.27 -18.92 4.12
CA ASN A 45 0.03 -19.51 5.43
C ASN A 45 -0.83 -18.87 6.54
N LEU A 46 -1.02 -17.54 6.51
CA LEU A 46 -1.89 -16.86 7.47
C LEU A 46 -3.38 -17.18 7.30
N LEU A 47 -3.85 -17.44 6.08
CA LEU A 47 -5.26 -17.71 5.78
C LEU A 47 -5.66 -19.15 6.13
N PHE A 48 -4.81 -20.11 5.79
CA PHE A 48 -5.14 -21.53 5.84
C PHE A 48 -4.35 -22.33 6.89
N ASP A 49 -3.49 -21.65 7.66
CA ASP A 49 -2.59 -22.26 8.64
C ASP A 49 -1.68 -23.33 7.99
N TRP A 50 -1.22 -23.06 6.77
CA TRP A 50 -0.24 -23.86 6.03
C TRP A 50 1.21 -23.46 6.37
N ASP A 51 2.16 -24.31 5.98
CA ASP A 51 3.61 -24.09 6.03
C ASP A 51 4.21 -24.10 4.61
N LEU A 52 3.66 -23.27 3.72
CA LEU A 52 4.19 -23.11 2.37
C LEU A 52 5.57 -22.43 2.41
N LYS A 53 6.48 -22.98 1.60
CA LYS A 53 7.85 -22.49 1.36
C LYS A 53 8.08 -22.34 -0.14
N ASN A 54 8.83 -21.31 -0.52
CA ASN A 54 9.17 -21.07 -1.92
C ASN A 54 10.20 -22.08 -2.42
N LEU A 55 9.87 -22.83 -3.47
CA LEU A 55 10.77 -23.80 -4.08
C LEU A 55 11.98 -23.11 -4.73
N ASN A 56 11.82 -21.89 -5.25
CA ASN A 56 12.90 -21.13 -5.88
C ASN A 56 14.06 -20.81 -4.89
N THR A 57 13.80 -20.82 -3.59
CA THR A 57 14.83 -20.63 -2.56
C THR A 57 15.60 -21.91 -2.20
N GLU A 58 15.03 -23.09 -2.41
CA GLU A 58 15.61 -24.38 -2.00
C GLU A 58 16.17 -25.20 -3.18
N GLN A 59 15.54 -25.12 -4.36
CA GLN A 59 16.00 -25.79 -5.59
C GLN A 59 15.68 -24.91 -6.81
N LYS A 60 16.71 -24.42 -7.50
CA LYS A 60 16.57 -23.79 -8.82
C LYS A 60 16.26 -24.85 -9.87
N ASN A 61 15.05 -25.39 -9.96
CA ASN A 61 14.58 -26.13 -11.15
C ASN A 61 13.04 -26.30 -11.21
N SER A 62 12.44 -25.52 -12.12
CA SER A 62 11.30 -25.77 -13.03
C SER A 62 10.25 -26.88 -12.79
N ALA A 63 9.82 -27.18 -11.57
CA ALA A 63 8.80 -28.21 -11.32
C ALA A 63 7.35 -27.80 -11.73
N GLY A 64 7.13 -26.59 -12.24
CA GLY A 64 5.77 -26.11 -12.55
C GLY A 64 4.94 -25.70 -11.33
N VAL A 65 5.57 -25.75 -10.15
CA VAL A 65 5.05 -25.40 -8.82
C VAL A 65 5.99 -24.36 -8.23
N ASP A 66 5.43 -23.37 -7.54
CA ASP A 66 6.21 -22.28 -6.95
C ASP A 66 6.36 -22.46 -5.43
N LEU A 67 5.34 -23.03 -4.76
CA LEU A 67 5.31 -23.20 -3.30
C LEU A 67 5.06 -24.65 -2.91
N VAL A 68 5.70 -25.12 -1.83
CA VAL A 68 5.52 -26.45 -1.26
C VAL A 68 5.29 -26.39 0.25
N ASP A 69 4.38 -27.22 0.74
CA ASP A 69 4.19 -27.52 2.16
C ASP A 69 4.28 -29.04 2.33
N ALA A 70 5.41 -29.48 2.87
CA ALA A 70 5.66 -30.91 3.12
C ALA A 70 4.84 -31.47 4.28
N THR A 71 4.42 -30.62 5.22
CA THR A 71 3.67 -31.01 6.42
C THR A 71 2.22 -31.35 6.06
N ASN A 72 1.56 -30.46 5.34
CA ASN A 72 0.18 -30.64 4.89
C ASN A 72 0.06 -31.36 3.54
N LYS A 73 1.20 -31.69 2.90
CA LYS A 73 1.30 -32.27 1.56
C LYS A 73 0.57 -31.43 0.51
N ILE A 74 0.93 -30.15 0.42
CA ILE A 74 0.35 -29.20 -0.53
C ILE A 74 1.44 -28.70 -1.46
N ILE A 75 1.13 -28.61 -2.75
CA ILE A 75 1.92 -27.89 -3.74
C ILE A 75 1.04 -26.81 -4.36
N ALA A 76 1.58 -25.60 -4.51
CA ALA A 76 0.84 -24.47 -5.05
C ALA A 76 1.57 -23.82 -6.21
N GLN A 77 0.83 -23.50 -7.26
CA GLN A 77 1.29 -22.62 -8.34
C GLN A 77 0.67 -21.24 -8.16
N VAL A 78 1.50 -20.21 -8.18
CA VAL A 78 1.10 -18.80 -8.10
C VAL A 78 1.24 -18.18 -9.49
N SER A 79 0.16 -17.64 -10.04
CA SER A 79 0.16 -17.16 -11.43
C SER A 79 -0.64 -15.87 -11.61
N ALA A 80 -0.06 -14.92 -12.35
CA ALA A 80 -0.74 -13.71 -12.81
C ALA A 80 -1.72 -13.99 -13.97
N THR A 81 -1.62 -15.14 -14.63
CA THR A 81 -2.54 -15.58 -15.68
C THR A 81 -3.38 -16.77 -15.20
N ALA A 82 -4.65 -16.83 -15.62
CA ALA A 82 -5.57 -17.91 -15.27
C ALA A 82 -6.19 -18.50 -16.55
N THR A 83 -5.54 -19.50 -17.13
CA THR A 83 -6.05 -20.24 -18.28
C THR A 83 -6.00 -21.74 -18.02
N LYS A 84 -6.82 -22.51 -18.74
CA LYS A 84 -6.81 -23.97 -18.63
C LYS A 84 -5.42 -24.54 -18.96
N GLN A 85 -4.82 -24.02 -20.03
CA GLN A 85 -3.49 -24.39 -20.49
C GLN A 85 -2.42 -24.13 -19.43
N LYS A 86 -2.53 -23.04 -18.66
CA LYS A 86 -1.58 -22.72 -17.60
C LYS A 86 -1.59 -23.76 -16.49
N ILE A 87 -2.79 -24.18 -16.06
CA ILE A 87 -2.98 -25.22 -15.04
C ILE A 87 -2.51 -26.58 -15.58
N GLU A 88 -2.92 -26.98 -16.78
CA GLU A 88 -2.50 -28.25 -17.38
C GLU A 88 -0.99 -28.30 -17.60
N SER A 89 -0.38 -27.18 -17.99
CA SER A 89 1.08 -27.06 -18.12
C SER A 89 1.82 -27.18 -16.79
N ALA A 90 1.17 -26.88 -15.66
CA ALA A 90 1.74 -27.10 -14.34
C ALA A 90 1.61 -28.56 -13.93
N LEU A 91 0.41 -29.13 -14.11
CA LEU A 91 0.11 -30.53 -13.81
C LEU A 91 0.88 -31.54 -14.69
N SER A 92 1.32 -31.13 -15.88
CA SER A 92 2.09 -31.98 -16.81
C SER A 92 3.59 -31.95 -16.59
N LYS A 93 4.09 -31.09 -15.68
CA LYS A 93 5.50 -31.09 -15.28
C LYS A 93 5.79 -32.31 -14.43
N ASP A 94 7.07 -32.69 -14.37
CA ASP A 94 7.50 -33.83 -13.56
C ASP A 94 7.27 -33.56 -12.08
N LEU A 95 6.15 -34.06 -11.57
CA LEU A 95 5.68 -33.93 -10.19
C LEU A 95 5.67 -35.28 -9.46
N SER A 96 6.46 -36.24 -9.97
CA SER A 96 6.54 -37.61 -9.46
C SER A 96 6.90 -37.67 -7.97
N ASN A 97 7.68 -36.72 -7.48
CA ASN A 97 8.08 -36.62 -6.06
C ASN A 97 6.95 -36.17 -5.12
N TYR A 98 5.84 -35.67 -5.66
CA TYR A 98 4.71 -35.13 -4.91
C TYR A 98 3.49 -36.06 -4.93
N ASN A 99 3.70 -37.36 -5.07
CA ASN A 99 2.61 -38.33 -5.06
C ASN A 99 1.77 -38.21 -3.77
N GLY A 100 0.45 -38.11 -3.93
CA GLY A 100 -0.50 -37.90 -2.83
C GLY A 100 -0.58 -36.47 -2.29
N TYR A 101 0.11 -35.50 -2.90
CA TYR A 101 -0.03 -34.09 -2.56
C TYR A 101 -1.29 -33.49 -3.19
N THR A 102 -1.84 -32.46 -2.52
CA THR A 102 -2.91 -31.63 -3.07
C THR A 102 -2.31 -30.50 -3.89
N PHE A 103 -2.72 -30.40 -5.16
CA PHE A 103 -2.34 -29.29 -6.02
C PHE A 103 -3.31 -28.12 -5.85
N LYS A 104 -2.77 -26.91 -5.62
CA LYS A 104 -3.51 -25.66 -5.54
C LYS A 104 -3.07 -24.72 -6.64
N PHE A 105 -4.03 -24.09 -7.31
CA PHE A 105 -3.75 -23.03 -8.29
C PHE A 105 -4.21 -21.69 -7.74
N ILE A 106 -3.29 -20.73 -7.63
CA ILE A 106 -3.51 -19.42 -7.03
C ILE A 106 -3.40 -18.35 -8.13
N SER A 107 -4.54 -17.82 -8.55
CA SER A 107 -4.60 -16.67 -9.45
C SER A 107 -4.51 -15.36 -8.68
N ILE A 108 -3.41 -14.62 -8.87
CA ILE A 108 -3.10 -13.40 -8.12
C ILE A 108 -3.68 -12.13 -8.75
N CYS A 109 -4.21 -12.24 -9.96
CA CYS A 109 -4.72 -11.11 -10.73
C CYS A 109 -6.06 -11.43 -11.40
N LYS A 110 -6.12 -12.51 -12.17
CA LYS A 110 -7.30 -12.84 -12.98
C LYS A 110 -8.38 -13.56 -12.18
N ASN A 111 -9.64 -13.30 -12.50
CA ASN A 111 -10.74 -14.13 -12.02
C ASN A 111 -10.62 -15.54 -12.63
N ALA A 112 -10.67 -16.57 -11.77
CA ALA A 112 -10.49 -17.96 -12.17
C ALA A 112 -11.76 -18.82 -11.96
N SER A 113 -12.90 -18.19 -11.67
CA SER A 113 -14.18 -18.87 -11.40
C SER A 113 -14.62 -19.79 -12.55
N ASN A 114 -14.41 -19.39 -13.80
CA ASN A 114 -14.75 -20.20 -14.98
C ASN A 114 -13.87 -21.46 -15.13
N LEU A 115 -12.73 -21.55 -14.44
CA LEU A 115 -11.85 -22.72 -14.45
C LEU A 115 -12.32 -23.80 -13.46
N ARG A 116 -13.10 -23.41 -12.44
CA ARG A 116 -13.59 -24.30 -11.37
C ARG A 116 -14.56 -25.38 -11.84
N THR A 117 -15.22 -25.16 -12.98
CA THR A 117 -16.16 -26.11 -13.58
C THR A 117 -15.54 -26.97 -14.68
N LYS A 118 -14.25 -26.75 -15.00
CA LYS A 118 -13.55 -27.46 -16.07
C LYS A 118 -12.87 -28.72 -15.56
N THR A 119 -12.61 -29.62 -16.50
CA THR A 119 -11.75 -30.80 -16.30
C THR A 119 -10.35 -30.53 -16.82
N PHE A 120 -9.36 -31.16 -16.20
CA PHE A 120 -7.94 -30.96 -16.46
C PHE A 120 -7.24 -32.30 -16.61
N CYS A 121 -6.28 -32.38 -17.53
CA CYS A 121 -5.36 -33.52 -17.57
C CYS A 121 -4.41 -33.47 -16.37
N ASN A 122 -4.36 -34.55 -15.58
CA ASN A 122 -3.52 -34.70 -14.39
C ASN A 122 -2.74 -36.02 -14.46
N PRO A 123 -1.66 -36.06 -15.25
CA PRO A 123 -0.93 -37.31 -15.56
C PRO A 123 -0.22 -37.90 -14.33
N HIS A 124 0.11 -37.08 -13.33
CA HIS A 124 0.78 -37.53 -12.11
C HIS A 124 -0.20 -37.85 -10.95
N HIS A 125 -1.51 -37.90 -11.23
CA HIS A 125 -2.55 -38.29 -10.28
C HIS A 125 -2.52 -37.55 -8.94
N LEU A 126 -2.17 -36.26 -8.96
CA LEU A 126 -2.23 -35.40 -7.78
C LEU A 126 -3.67 -35.25 -7.28
N VAL A 127 -3.85 -34.97 -6.00
CA VAL A 127 -5.18 -34.62 -5.48
C VAL A 127 -5.53 -33.23 -6.00
N PHE A 128 -6.49 -33.13 -6.90
CA PHE A 128 -6.91 -31.85 -7.48
C PHE A 128 -8.40 -31.83 -7.80
N SER A 129 -9.11 -30.94 -7.11
CA SER A 129 -10.53 -30.64 -7.27
C SER A 129 -10.69 -29.17 -7.70
N PRO A 130 -10.90 -28.89 -9.00
CA PRO A 130 -10.96 -27.52 -9.52
C PRO A 130 -11.93 -26.59 -8.79
N SER A 131 -13.02 -27.12 -8.23
CA SER A 131 -14.03 -26.35 -7.51
C SER A 131 -13.51 -25.71 -6.22
N THR A 132 -12.53 -26.33 -5.58
CA THR A 132 -12.00 -25.93 -4.25
C THR A 132 -10.52 -25.55 -4.29
N ASP A 133 -9.78 -26.07 -5.26
CA ASP A 133 -8.32 -25.93 -5.34
C ASP A 133 -7.85 -24.79 -6.25
N ILE A 134 -8.77 -24.17 -6.99
CA ILE A 134 -8.51 -22.95 -7.78
C ILE A 134 -8.94 -21.74 -6.96
N LEU A 135 -7.96 -21.05 -6.40
CA LEU A 135 -8.14 -19.84 -5.60
C LEU A 135 -7.84 -18.60 -6.45
N ASP A 136 -8.71 -17.60 -6.39
CA ASP A 136 -8.49 -16.27 -6.92
C ASP A 136 -8.72 -15.23 -5.83
N ILE A 137 -8.48 -13.95 -6.12
CA ILE A 137 -8.66 -12.85 -5.16
C ILE A 137 -10.06 -12.88 -4.53
N ILE A 138 -11.10 -13.18 -5.30
CA ILE A 138 -12.47 -13.26 -4.78
C ILE A 138 -12.61 -14.41 -3.78
N SER A 139 -12.05 -15.59 -4.05
CA SER A 139 -12.04 -16.70 -3.10
C SER A 139 -11.27 -16.37 -1.81
N LEU A 140 -10.13 -15.70 -1.92
CA LEU A 140 -9.35 -15.27 -0.75
C LEU A 140 -10.14 -14.26 0.09
N LEU A 141 -10.77 -13.28 -0.55
CA LEU A 141 -11.59 -12.27 0.14
C LEU A 141 -12.81 -12.90 0.83
N LYS A 142 -13.46 -13.88 0.20
CA LYS A 142 -14.55 -14.63 0.85
C LYS A 142 -14.05 -15.34 2.11
N CYS A 143 -12.92 -16.05 2.02
CA CYS A 143 -12.30 -16.69 3.18
C CYS A 143 -12.00 -15.69 4.31
N ILE A 144 -11.52 -14.49 3.98
CA ILE A 144 -11.20 -13.43 4.94
C ILE A 144 -12.46 -12.83 5.57
N SER A 145 -13.54 -12.69 4.80
CA SER A 145 -14.84 -12.18 5.28
C SER A 145 -15.44 -13.08 6.34
N ASP A 146 -15.36 -14.40 6.15
CA ASP A 146 -15.98 -15.40 7.02
C ASP A 146 -15.11 -15.77 8.24
N MET A 147 -13.87 -15.28 8.27
CA MET A 147 -12.88 -15.59 9.30
C MET A 147 -13.17 -14.90 10.64
N GLU A 148 -12.67 -15.47 11.74
CA GLU A 148 -12.66 -14.82 13.06
C GLU A 148 -11.90 -13.49 13.07
N ILE A 149 -12.40 -12.53 13.85
CA ILE A 149 -11.91 -11.14 13.87
C ILE A 149 -10.42 -11.03 14.23
N ASP A 150 -9.92 -11.90 15.10
CA ASP A 150 -8.51 -11.91 15.50
C ASP A 150 -7.58 -12.40 14.40
N ARG A 151 -8.00 -13.42 13.64
CA ARG A 151 -7.24 -13.88 12.47
C ARG A 151 -7.28 -12.82 11.37
N GLN A 152 -8.45 -12.22 11.13
CA GLN A 152 -8.61 -11.11 10.19
C GLN A 152 -7.70 -9.92 10.54
N ARG A 153 -7.56 -9.61 11.84
CA ARG A 153 -6.65 -8.57 12.34
C ARG A 153 -5.17 -8.91 12.08
N ARG A 154 -4.77 -10.18 12.12
CA ARG A 154 -3.40 -10.60 11.75
C ARG A 154 -3.13 -10.37 10.27
N VAL A 155 -4.08 -10.73 9.40
CA VAL A 155 -4.01 -10.46 7.96
C VAL A 155 -3.90 -8.96 7.70
N TYR A 156 -4.78 -8.14 8.31
CA TYR A 156 -4.70 -6.68 8.23
C TYR A 156 -3.31 -6.14 8.59
N LYS A 157 -2.74 -6.58 9.72
CA LYS A 157 -1.41 -6.14 10.18
C LYS A 157 -0.31 -6.56 9.21
N PHE A 158 -0.38 -7.77 8.67
CA PHE A 158 0.55 -8.26 7.66
C PHE A 158 0.52 -7.40 6.40
N LEU A 159 -0.66 -7.17 5.81
CA LEU A 159 -0.78 -6.32 4.61
C LEU A 159 -0.29 -4.90 4.86
N LYS A 160 -0.59 -4.33 6.04
CA LYS A 160 -0.13 -2.99 6.41
C LYS A 160 1.40 -2.89 6.51
N LYS A 161 2.08 -3.98 6.87
CA LYS A 161 3.54 -4.05 6.97
C LYS A 161 4.19 -4.25 5.60
N GLU A 162 3.63 -5.15 4.78
CA GLU A 162 4.18 -5.51 3.47
C GLU A 162 3.90 -4.45 2.39
N LEU A 163 2.70 -3.85 2.41
CA LEU A 163 2.24 -2.94 1.38
C LEU A 163 2.34 -1.50 1.89
N LYS A 164 3.19 -0.69 1.24
CA LYS A 164 3.31 0.75 1.54
C LYS A 164 1.94 1.41 1.48
N ASN A 165 1.57 2.10 2.56
CA ASN A 165 0.44 3.02 2.54
C ASN A 165 0.91 4.31 1.88
N GLU A 166 0.58 4.51 0.61
CA GLU A 166 0.59 5.87 0.08
C GLU A 166 -0.50 6.66 0.79
N PRO A 167 -0.17 7.82 1.39
CA PRO A 167 -1.15 8.59 2.12
C PRO A 167 -2.20 9.10 1.13
N ASN A 168 -3.46 8.75 1.38
CA ASN A 168 -4.59 9.18 0.54
C ASN A 168 -4.61 10.73 0.50
N PRO A 169 -4.52 11.35 -0.69
CA PRO A 169 -4.56 12.80 -0.86
C PRO A 169 -5.75 13.49 -0.17
N GLU A 170 -6.94 12.89 -0.20
CA GLU A 170 -8.16 13.42 0.43
C GLU A 170 -8.07 13.37 1.96
N ARG A 171 -7.44 12.31 2.50
CA ARG A 171 -7.16 12.24 3.95
C ARG A 171 -6.14 13.29 4.37
N ILE A 172 -5.14 13.58 3.53
CA ILE A 172 -4.19 14.66 3.80
C ILE A 172 -4.93 16.01 3.83
N GLU A 173 -5.76 16.32 2.83
CA GLU A 173 -6.53 17.57 2.78
C GLU A 173 -7.47 17.69 3.99
N SER A 174 -8.15 16.61 4.38
CA SER A 174 -9.01 16.56 5.56
C SER A 174 -8.23 16.76 6.88
N ASN A 175 -7.08 16.11 7.03
CA ASN A 175 -6.22 16.27 8.20
C ASN A 175 -5.66 17.70 8.30
N LEU A 176 -5.18 18.27 7.19
CA LEU A 176 -4.70 19.66 7.12
C LEU A 176 -5.82 20.65 7.49
N THR A 177 -7.02 20.44 6.95
CA THR A 177 -8.21 21.24 7.29
C THR A 177 -8.51 21.19 8.79
N THR A 178 -8.37 20.01 9.40
CA THR A 178 -8.60 19.83 10.84
C THR A 178 -7.55 20.58 11.66
N ILE A 179 -6.28 20.49 11.30
CA ILE A 179 -5.17 21.21 11.96
C ILE A 179 -5.40 22.72 11.86
N ILE A 180 -5.65 23.24 10.66
CA ILE A 180 -5.91 24.67 10.44
C ILE A 180 -7.13 25.14 11.25
N LYS A 181 -8.17 24.31 11.37
CA LYS A 181 -9.34 24.61 12.22
C LYS A 181 -8.99 24.72 13.70
N ILE A 182 -8.09 23.88 14.20
CA ILE A 182 -7.62 23.95 15.59
C ILE A 182 -6.80 25.22 15.79
N LEU A 183 -5.81 25.48 14.94
CA LEU A 183 -4.97 26.67 15.01
C LEU A 183 -5.79 27.96 14.91
N SER A 184 -6.84 27.98 14.08
CA SER A 184 -7.71 29.17 13.94
C SER A 184 -8.50 29.56 15.20
N LYS A 185 -8.55 28.68 16.21
CA LYS A 185 -9.24 28.94 17.48
C LYS A 185 -8.32 29.51 18.55
N GLU A 186 -7.00 29.48 18.34
CA GLU A 186 -6.04 30.07 19.26
C GLU A 186 -5.95 31.58 19.02
N ASP A 187 -5.72 32.34 20.10
CA ASP A 187 -5.55 33.78 20.03
C ASP A 187 -4.08 34.12 19.73
N TRP A 188 -3.79 34.40 18.46
CA TRP A 188 -2.46 34.74 17.98
C TRP A 188 -2.09 36.21 18.16
N ASN A 189 -2.90 37.02 18.85
CA ASN A 189 -2.62 38.44 19.12
C ASN A 189 -1.52 38.67 20.18
N ARG A 190 -0.35 38.09 19.98
CA ARG A 190 0.88 38.54 20.64
C ARG A 190 1.52 39.57 19.71
N GLY A 191 1.34 40.85 20.04
CA GLY A 191 1.69 41.98 19.18
C GLY A 191 3.06 41.85 18.50
N GLY A 192 3.09 42.02 17.18
CA GLY A 192 4.32 41.99 16.39
C GLY A 192 4.13 42.21 14.89
N MET A 193 4.56 43.40 14.43
CA MET A 193 4.92 43.88 13.09
C MET A 193 4.10 43.47 11.84
N GLY A 194 3.55 44.52 11.20
CA GLY A 194 3.31 44.73 9.76
C GLY A 194 3.11 43.52 8.85
N PHE A 195 1.92 43.46 8.24
CA PHE A 195 1.57 42.53 7.17
C PHE A 195 2.60 42.59 6.03
N GLU A 196 3.23 41.45 5.71
CA GLU A 196 3.97 41.32 4.45
C GLU A 196 2.96 41.25 3.30
N THR A 197 2.96 42.28 2.45
CA THR A 197 2.10 42.38 1.26
C THR A 197 2.79 41.90 -0.02
N VAL A 198 3.99 41.32 0.10
CA VAL A 198 4.77 40.85 -1.04
C VAL A 198 4.15 39.54 -1.57
N PRO A 199 3.93 39.42 -2.89
CA PRO A 199 3.49 38.17 -3.50
C PRO A 199 4.42 37.01 -3.11
N TYR A 200 3.84 35.87 -2.74
CA TYR A 200 4.58 34.71 -2.29
C TYR A 200 5.36 34.07 -3.46
N ASP A 201 6.69 34.16 -3.41
CA ASP A 201 7.60 33.45 -4.31
C ASP A 201 8.57 32.58 -3.49
N PRO A 202 8.51 31.25 -3.61
CA PRO A 202 9.37 30.32 -2.87
C PRO A 202 10.86 30.56 -3.11
N GLU A 203 11.31 30.88 -4.33
CA GLU A 203 12.75 31.04 -4.62
C GLU A 203 13.30 32.33 -3.98
N ILE A 204 12.49 33.40 -4.03
CA ILE A 204 12.83 34.67 -3.38
C ILE A 204 12.86 34.48 -1.86
N LYS A 205 11.96 33.67 -1.29
CA LYS A 205 11.94 33.40 0.14
C LYS A 205 13.06 32.46 0.60
N ILE A 206 13.45 31.46 -0.19
CA ILE A 206 14.59 30.58 0.12
C ILE A 206 15.88 31.40 0.15
N SER A 207 16.11 32.22 -0.87
CA SER A 207 17.29 33.09 -0.93
C SER A 207 17.29 34.17 0.15
N TYR A 208 16.15 34.82 0.41
CA TYR A 208 16.01 35.82 1.48
C TYR A 208 16.30 35.25 2.87
N ASN A 209 15.85 34.01 3.14
CA ASN A 209 16.05 33.35 4.44
C ASN A 209 17.32 32.49 4.50
N GLN A 210 18.14 32.46 3.44
CA GLN A 210 19.38 31.67 3.37
C GLN A 210 19.16 30.17 3.64
N LEU A 211 18.11 29.59 3.06
CA LEU A 211 17.66 28.20 3.26
C LEU A 211 18.23 27.23 2.20
N GLU A 212 19.52 27.33 1.91
CA GLU A 212 20.14 26.60 0.79
C GLU A 212 20.18 25.08 1.03
N ALA A 213 20.38 24.62 2.26
CA ALA A 213 20.35 23.18 2.56
C ALA A 213 18.91 22.64 2.63
N ALA A 214 17.96 23.44 3.11
CA ALA A 214 16.55 23.09 3.15
C ALA A 214 15.86 23.16 1.77
N LYS A 215 16.47 23.81 0.77
CA LYS A 215 15.89 23.99 -0.58
C LYS A 215 15.38 22.69 -1.20
N VAL A 216 16.17 21.61 -1.15
CA VAL A 216 15.80 20.31 -1.70
C VAL A 216 14.50 19.79 -1.08
N LEU A 217 14.37 19.93 0.24
CA LEU A 217 13.18 19.53 0.97
C LEU A 217 11.99 20.47 0.70
N ILE A 218 12.22 21.76 0.52
CA ILE A 218 11.16 22.71 0.15
C ILE A 218 10.61 22.38 -1.24
N ASP A 219 11.48 22.08 -2.21
CA ASP A 219 11.09 21.73 -3.57
C ASP A 219 10.28 20.43 -3.64
N ASP A 220 10.66 19.41 -2.86
CA ASP A 220 9.93 18.14 -2.76
C ASP A 220 8.48 18.34 -2.30
N TYR A 221 8.23 19.30 -1.42
CA TYR A 221 6.92 19.54 -0.80
C TYR A 221 6.14 20.70 -1.43
N LYS A 222 6.78 21.54 -2.26
CA LYS A 222 6.16 22.64 -3.00
C LYS A 222 4.97 22.18 -3.84
N ILE A 223 4.99 20.93 -4.31
CA ILE A 223 3.87 20.31 -5.05
C ILE A 223 2.55 20.34 -4.28
N HIS A 224 2.59 20.39 -2.93
CA HIS A 224 1.40 20.40 -2.08
C HIS A 224 0.86 21.80 -1.78
N TYR A 225 1.56 22.87 -2.19
CA TYR A 225 1.19 24.26 -1.93
C TYR A 225 -0.25 24.58 -2.35
N HIS A 226 -0.65 24.18 -3.56
CA HIS A 226 -1.99 24.45 -4.09
C HIS A 226 -3.12 23.91 -3.21
N ARG A 227 -2.88 22.81 -2.47
CA ARG A 227 -3.87 22.23 -1.56
C ARG A 227 -4.01 23.08 -0.29
N ILE A 228 -2.89 23.52 0.26
CA ILE A 228 -2.84 24.38 1.45
C ILE A 228 -3.46 25.75 1.14
N ASP A 229 -3.11 26.33 -0.02
CA ASP A 229 -3.63 27.61 -0.49
C ASP A 229 -5.16 27.59 -0.69
N LYS A 230 -5.68 26.49 -1.25
CA LYS A 230 -7.13 26.25 -1.35
C LYS A 230 -7.80 26.18 0.03
N ILE A 231 -7.21 25.46 0.98
CA ILE A 231 -7.76 25.37 2.36
C ILE A 231 -7.78 26.74 3.03
N TYR A 232 -6.69 27.51 2.94
CA TYR A 232 -6.65 28.88 3.50
C TYR A 232 -7.65 29.81 2.82
N SER A 233 -7.75 29.77 1.49
CA SER A 233 -8.73 30.54 0.72
C SER A 233 -10.17 30.25 1.14
N ASP A 234 -10.50 28.98 1.38
CA ASP A 234 -11.82 28.56 1.83
C ASP A 234 -12.07 28.91 3.32
N PHE A 235 -11.01 28.98 4.13
CA PHE A 235 -11.07 29.47 5.50
C PHE A 235 -11.30 31.00 5.57
N ASP A 236 -10.63 31.77 4.72
CA ASP A 236 -10.76 33.23 4.70
C ASP A 236 -12.14 33.69 4.23
N LYS A 237 -12.78 32.92 3.32
CA LYS A 237 -14.20 33.11 2.95
C LYS A 237 -15.16 33.02 4.15
N GLN A 238 -14.77 32.34 5.24
CA GLN A 238 -15.58 32.19 6.45
C GLN A 238 -15.35 33.31 7.49
N GLY A 239 -14.54 34.34 7.17
CA GLY A 239 -14.42 35.59 7.93
C GLY A 239 -13.06 35.85 8.59
N VAL A 240 -12.71 37.15 8.65
CA VAL A 240 -11.53 37.86 9.22
C VAL A 240 -10.20 37.11 9.14
N ASN A 241 -9.48 37.23 8.02
CA ASN A 241 -8.01 37.04 7.89
C ASN A 241 -7.39 35.95 8.78
N LYS A 242 -8.05 34.79 8.90
CA LYS A 242 -7.66 33.72 9.84
C LYS A 242 -6.40 33.04 9.35
N SER A 243 -6.25 32.90 8.03
CA SER A 243 -5.02 32.40 7.42
C SER A 243 -3.83 33.29 7.82
N ILE A 244 -3.97 34.60 7.65
CA ILE A 244 -2.93 35.59 7.96
C ILE A 244 -2.57 35.57 9.44
N SER A 245 -3.57 35.45 10.33
CA SER A 245 -3.33 35.33 11.77
C SER A 245 -2.53 34.08 12.13
N ILE A 246 -2.89 32.92 11.56
CA ILE A 246 -2.17 31.65 11.76
C ILE A 246 -0.76 31.74 11.20
N LEU A 247 -0.59 32.23 9.98
CA LEU A 247 0.72 32.37 9.33
C LEU A 247 1.64 33.33 10.11
N ASN A 248 1.09 34.41 10.66
CA ASN A 248 1.82 35.31 11.53
C ASN A 248 2.16 34.67 12.88
N GLY A 249 1.27 33.87 13.44
CA GLY A 249 1.53 33.07 14.64
C GLY A 249 2.73 32.14 14.45
N ILE A 250 2.70 31.35 13.36
CA ILE A 250 3.79 30.45 12.98
C ILE A 250 5.08 31.24 12.75
N ARG A 251 5.02 32.38 12.05
CA ARG A 251 6.16 33.27 11.84
C ARG A 251 6.74 33.79 13.16
N THR A 252 5.89 34.16 14.11
CA THR A 252 6.31 34.70 15.41
C THR A 252 7.03 33.63 16.22
N GLU A 253 6.49 32.41 16.27
CA GLU A 253 7.15 31.27 16.92
C GLU A 253 8.47 30.90 16.24
N TYR A 254 8.53 30.95 14.90
CA TYR A 254 9.76 30.75 14.15
C TYR A 254 10.83 31.82 14.48
N LEU A 255 10.43 33.10 14.51
CA LEU A 255 11.33 34.20 14.85
C LEU A 255 11.79 34.16 16.32
N ALA A 256 10.96 33.68 17.24
CA ALA A 256 11.33 33.52 18.65
C ALA A 256 12.49 32.53 18.85
N LEU A 257 12.69 31.60 17.91
CA LEU A 257 13.75 30.58 17.95
C LEU A 257 15.02 30.96 17.18
N GLY A 258 14.90 31.88 16.21
CA GLY A 258 16.00 32.33 15.35
C GLY A 258 17.15 33.03 16.07
N ALA A 259 17.11 33.18 17.39
CA ALA A 259 18.19 33.79 18.17
C ALA A 259 19.37 32.83 18.48
N ILE A 260 19.26 31.51 18.20
CA ILE A 260 20.20 30.51 18.77
C ILE A 260 20.89 29.62 17.71
N VAL A 261 20.42 29.53 16.46
CA VAL A 261 20.88 28.50 15.49
C VAL A 261 20.93 29.02 14.05
N SER A 262 21.66 28.37 13.13
CA SER A 262 21.68 28.77 11.70
C SER A 262 20.29 28.64 11.06
N PRO A 263 19.96 29.42 10.00
CA PRO A 263 18.62 29.41 9.39
C PRO A 263 18.16 28.02 8.93
N ASP A 264 19.03 27.26 8.26
CA ASP A 264 18.75 25.87 7.87
C ASP A 264 18.53 24.96 9.10
N GLN A 265 19.33 25.10 10.15
CA GLN A 265 19.18 24.30 11.37
C GLN A 265 17.87 24.62 12.12
N CYS A 266 17.46 25.89 12.12
CA CYS A 266 16.16 26.32 12.65
C CYS A 266 14.99 25.78 11.79
N PHE A 267 15.17 25.65 10.48
CA PHE A 267 14.19 25.02 9.61
C PHE A 267 14.06 23.52 9.90
N PHE A 268 15.18 22.82 10.05
CA PHE A 268 15.19 21.38 10.33
C PHE A 268 14.73 21.01 11.74
N SER A 269 14.74 21.91 12.72
CA SER A 269 14.23 21.59 14.07
C SER A 269 12.72 21.34 14.13
N TYR A 270 12.00 21.64 13.05
CA TYR A 270 10.55 21.48 12.90
C TYR A 270 10.13 20.39 11.90
N TYR A 271 11.09 19.68 11.32
CA TYR A 271 10.87 18.55 10.41
C TYR A 271 11.09 17.22 11.14
#